data_AF-A0A812I271-F1
#
_entry.id   AF-A0A812I271-F1
#
_cell.length_a   1.000
_cell.length_b   1.000
_cell.length_c   1.000
_cell.angle_alpha   90.00
_cell.angle_beta   90.00
_cell.angle_gamma   90.00
#
_symmetry.space_group_name_H-M   'P 1'
#
loop_
_entity.id
_entity.type
_entity.pdbx_description
1 polymer ?
#
loop_
_entity_poly.entity_id
_entity_poly.type
_entity_poly.pdbx_seq_one_letter_code
_entity_poly.pdbx_strand_id
1 'polypeptide(L)'
;MWPVAAAWLLCSVLAEAATEESSETTGVNLGIAIMLLGSIGFMMGIFYLVNHEDKQMQICTWKVICATISIFVSVLIYQAVNDVVKAIFLRGSSPFEEIQVSFAHSLVWFFTLQVFLATVSAAITWPWCGKPDRSEEADSKRALDLKCWAVILGHITGFAFISAWSQLHEVLEGSLLIFPLAYCVFRLLFKLTEKAREFVIFADDGEKDVLEEHWDEATEETEDDVMGLTMSYLVVQTLRFWTTGYMPNAEGSLPQGKSTSNLQAAILMIVGILIAVASYMRTVYFPDWHGRNAMWLRLICDFSFSWTIMFGIDAFLTNSGLGGAVFGVVGDVITACIVTVWAFAVIYFLDKEVDLTMHAETELAASPSKKDQAKARLQKRKRAAMRGTILALGVLIGFAWEKSFDTAVDDTAEKESKFMPPSFVKMVLAMLLATVVLPAWRWYILPEVVRLGGFSDPMDEEAEEAVEKAEQGYSPPVLAETVMLPETMELRLQEQQKRIEQLELEKGELTAEVVRLRKRVDELDR
;
A
#
# COMPACT_ATOMS: atom_id res chain seq x y z
N MET A 1 16.16 -17.12 11.85
CA MET A 1 16.64 -16.94 13.24
C MET A 1 17.83 -15.98 13.37
N TRP A 2 18.74 -15.89 12.39
CA TRP A 2 19.88 -14.96 12.44
C TRP A 2 19.53 -13.44 12.50
N PRO A 3 18.47 -12.93 11.82
CA PRO A 3 18.16 -11.50 11.86
C PRO A 3 17.68 -11.03 13.24
N VAL A 4 16.94 -11.90 13.95
CA VAL A 4 16.42 -11.60 15.30
C VAL A 4 17.57 -11.55 16.31
N ALA A 5 18.53 -12.47 16.21
CA ALA A 5 19.72 -12.46 17.06
C ALA A 5 20.61 -11.24 16.79
N ALA A 6 20.78 -10.85 15.52
CA ALA A 6 21.55 -9.66 15.14
C ALA A 6 20.86 -8.36 15.60
N ALA A 7 19.54 -8.24 15.41
CA ALA A 7 18.77 -7.10 15.88
C ALA A 7 18.74 -7.01 17.41
N TRP A 8 18.64 -8.14 18.10
CA TRP A 8 18.69 -8.19 19.57
C TRP A 8 20.08 -7.81 20.09
N LEU A 9 21.15 -8.30 19.45
CA LEU A 9 22.53 -7.91 19.77
C LEU A 9 22.77 -6.42 19.50
N LEU A 10 22.22 -5.89 18.40
CA LEU A 10 22.25 -4.47 18.09
C LEU A 10 21.52 -3.70 19.20
N CYS A 11 20.27 -4.03 19.52
CA CYS A 11 19.49 -3.42 20.60
C CYS A 11 20.18 -3.48 21.97
N SER A 12 20.87 -4.57 22.31
CA SER A 12 21.63 -4.66 23.56
C SER A 12 22.85 -3.75 23.57
N VAL A 13 23.58 -3.67 22.45
CA VAL A 13 24.72 -2.75 22.29
C VAL A 13 24.23 -1.29 22.30
N LEU A 14 23.06 -1.02 21.72
CA LEU A 14 22.40 0.30 21.75
C LEU A 14 22.01 0.73 23.16
N ALA A 15 21.43 -0.20 23.94
CA ALA A 15 21.02 0.07 25.32
C ALA A 15 22.23 0.33 26.23
N GLU A 16 23.34 -0.37 26.01
CA GLU A 16 24.55 -0.21 26.82
C GLU A 16 25.31 1.07 26.44
N ALA A 17 25.41 1.39 25.15
CA ALA A 17 26.07 2.62 24.69
C ALA A 17 25.30 3.91 25.04
N ALA A 18 23.97 3.84 25.22
CA ALA A 18 23.15 4.95 25.68
C ALA A 18 23.34 5.32 27.17
N THR A 19 24.01 4.46 27.96
CA THR A 19 24.22 4.68 29.41
C THR A 19 25.51 5.40 29.78
N GLU A 20 26.44 5.60 28.83
CA GLU A 20 27.64 6.40 29.08
C GLU A 20 27.33 7.90 28.92
N GLU A 21 27.40 8.65 30.04
CA GLU A 21 27.39 10.12 30.04
C GLU A 21 28.44 10.62 29.06
N SER A 22 28.02 11.24 27.96
CA SER A 22 28.94 11.59 26.90
C SER A 22 28.75 13.03 26.43
N SER A 23 29.89 13.72 26.25
CA SER A 23 29.97 15.02 25.58
C SER A 23 29.21 14.97 24.25
N GLU A 24 28.58 16.07 23.84
CA GLU A 24 27.83 16.20 22.58
C GLU A 24 28.52 15.53 21.37
N THR A 25 29.85 15.64 21.29
CA THR A 25 30.69 15.02 20.25
C THR A 25 30.76 13.49 20.28
N THR A 26 30.68 12.86 21.46
CA THR A 26 30.75 11.40 21.61
C THR A 26 29.43 10.74 21.22
N GLY A 27 28.30 11.36 21.58
CA GLY A 27 26.96 10.87 21.20
C GLY A 27 26.73 10.88 19.70
N VAL A 28 27.18 11.93 19.00
CA VAL A 28 27.12 12.01 17.53
C VAL A 28 27.97 10.91 16.87
N ASN A 29 29.19 10.70 17.34
CA ASN A 29 30.08 9.66 16.79
C ASN A 29 29.51 8.25 17.03
N LEU A 30 28.91 8.02 18.20
CA LEU A 30 28.23 6.78 18.52
C LEU A 30 27.02 6.55 17.60
N GLY A 31 26.18 7.57 17.41
CA GLY A 31 25.04 7.53 16.49
C GLY A 31 25.46 7.19 15.06
N ILE A 32 26.52 7.83 14.55
CA ILE A 32 27.08 7.53 13.21
C ILE A 32 27.57 6.08 13.14
N ALA A 33 28.32 5.61 14.15
CA ALA A 33 28.84 4.24 14.17
C ALA A 33 27.71 3.20 14.18
N ILE A 34 26.67 3.44 14.98
CA ILE A 34 25.46 2.61 15.05
C ILE A 34 24.74 2.59 13.70
N MET A 35 24.48 3.75 13.11
CA MET A 35 23.76 3.83 11.83
C MET A 35 24.54 3.15 10.71
N LEU A 36 25.87 3.31 10.68
CA LEU A 36 26.72 2.65 9.70
C LEU A 36 26.68 1.13 9.84
N LEU A 37 26.92 0.59 11.04
CA LEU A 37 26.89 -0.86 11.28
C LEU A 37 25.49 -1.45 11.07
N GLY A 38 24.47 -0.76 11.57
CA GLY A 38 23.06 -1.12 11.42
C GLY A 38 22.64 -1.16 9.95
N SER A 39 23.00 -0.15 9.15
CA SER A 39 22.66 -0.10 7.73
C SER A 39 23.30 -1.25 6.93
N ILE A 40 24.57 -1.58 7.19
CA ILE A 40 25.24 -2.72 6.55
C ILE A 40 24.55 -4.03 6.93
N GLY A 41 24.29 -4.24 8.23
CA GLY A 41 23.57 -5.43 8.71
C GLY A 41 22.17 -5.56 8.12
N PHE A 42 21.45 -4.44 8.03
CA PHE A 42 20.11 -4.36 7.45
C PHE A 42 20.11 -4.66 5.95
N MET A 43 21.02 -4.04 5.18
CA MET A 43 21.16 -4.29 3.73
C MET A 43 21.49 -5.76 3.46
N MET A 44 22.43 -6.34 4.19
CA MET A 44 22.76 -7.77 4.04
C MET A 44 21.62 -8.67 4.51
N GLY A 45 20.89 -8.27 5.56
CA GLY A 45 19.69 -8.98 6.04
C GLY A 45 18.60 -9.06 4.97
N ILE A 46 18.27 -7.92 4.35
CA ILE A 46 17.35 -7.87 3.21
C ILE A 46 17.89 -8.72 2.06
N PHE A 47 19.17 -8.60 1.72
CA PHE A 47 19.79 -9.36 0.64
C PHE A 47 19.62 -10.88 0.83
N TYR A 48 19.78 -11.39 2.06
CA TYR A 48 19.53 -12.81 2.34
C TYR A 48 18.06 -13.18 2.28
N LEU A 49 17.16 -12.30 2.73
CA LEU A 49 15.72 -12.56 2.72
C LEU A 49 15.14 -12.58 1.29
N VAL A 50 15.56 -11.66 0.42
CA VAL A 50 15.13 -11.64 -0.99
C VAL A 50 15.72 -12.79 -1.81
N ASN A 51 16.83 -13.40 -1.36
CA ASN A 51 17.47 -14.57 -1.97
C ASN A 51 17.23 -15.86 -1.16
N HIS A 52 16.23 -15.89 -0.27
CA HIS A 52 15.97 -17.03 0.60
C HIS A 52 15.54 -18.27 -0.21
N GLU A 53 15.84 -19.50 0.24
CA GLU A 53 15.48 -20.73 -0.49
C GLU A 53 13.96 -20.91 -0.68
N ASP A 54 13.19 -20.41 0.30
CA ASP A 54 11.72 -20.40 0.28
C ASP A 54 11.17 -19.23 -0.56
N LYS A 55 10.39 -19.57 -1.60
CA LYS A 55 9.75 -18.58 -2.49
C LYS A 55 8.76 -17.67 -1.76
N GLN A 56 8.05 -18.16 -0.76
CA GLN A 56 7.09 -17.31 -0.02
C GLN A 56 7.81 -16.22 0.76
N MET A 57 8.95 -16.57 1.37
CA MET A 57 9.80 -15.58 2.05
C MET A 57 10.31 -14.51 1.07
N GLN A 58 10.69 -14.91 -0.16
CA GLN A 58 11.08 -13.93 -1.20
C GLN A 58 9.91 -13.00 -1.54
N ILE A 59 8.73 -13.55 -1.85
CA ILE A 59 7.52 -12.78 -2.19
C ILE A 59 7.18 -11.80 -1.06
N CYS A 60 7.11 -12.29 0.18
CA CYS A 60 6.79 -11.49 1.35
C CYS A 60 7.81 -10.36 1.53
N THR A 61 9.10 -10.67 1.41
CA THR A 61 10.18 -9.66 1.54
C THR A 61 10.07 -8.59 0.45
N TRP A 62 9.91 -8.98 -0.81
CA TRP A 62 9.74 -8.04 -1.92
C TRP A 62 8.48 -7.19 -1.77
N LYS A 63 7.36 -7.76 -1.30
CA LYS A 63 6.13 -7.02 -0.97
C LYS A 63 6.38 -5.97 0.09
N VAL A 64 7.04 -6.33 1.20
CA VAL A 64 7.33 -5.38 2.29
C VAL A 64 8.26 -4.27 1.81
N ILE A 65 9.31 -4.59 1.03
CA ILE A 65 10.20 -3.58 0.43
C ILE A 65 9.40 -2.64 -0.49
N CYS A 66 8.58 -3.21 -1.38
CA CYS A 66 7.76 -2.46 -2.31
C CYS A 66 6.81 -1.51 -1.59
N ALA A 67 6.08 -1.99 -0.59
CA ALA A 67 5.15 -1.19 0.21
C ALA A 67 5.89 -0.08 0.96
N THR A 68 6.97 -0.43 1.68
CA THR A 68 7.76 0.52 2.49
C THR A 68 8.30 1.67 1.64
N ILE A 69 8.91 1.36 0.49
CA ILE A 69 9.47 2.39 -0.40
C ILE A 69 8.38 3.27 -1.01
N SER A 70 7.25 2.67 -1.42
CA SER A 70 6.13 3.43 -1.99
C SER A 70 5.55 4.43 -0.99
N ILE A 71 5.37 4.04 0.28
CA ILE A 71 4.88 4.91 1.36
C ILE A 71 5.92 5.99 1.66
N PHE A 72 7.19 5.61 1.80
CA PHE A 72 8.28 6.55 2.07
C PHE A 72 8.34 7.66 1.03
N VAL A 73 8.38 7.32 -0.26
CA VAL A 73 8.43 8.31 -1.35
C VAL A 73 7.17 9.18 -1.34
N SER A 74 6.00 8.60 -1.08
CA SER A 74 4.73 9.32 -1.04
C SER A 74 4.71 10.36 0.09
N VAL A 75 5.07 9.97 1.30
CA VAL A 75 5.10 10.89 2.45
C VAL A 75 6.15 11.98 2.24
N LEU A 76 7.34 11.61 1.75
CA LEU A 76 8.42 12.55 1.50
C LEU A 76 8.03 13.65 0.49
N ILE A 77 7.36 13.28 -0.61
CA ILE A 77 6.83 14.24 -1.60
C ILE A 77 5.73 15.09 -0.96
N TYR A 78 4.80 14.45 -0.24
CA TYR A 78 3.69 15.15 0.41
C TYR A 78 4.19 16.20 1.41
N GLN A 79 5.07 15.83 2.34
CA GLN A 79 5.63 16.72 3.37
C GLN A 79 6.37 17.89 2.74
N ALA A 80 7.23 17.62 1.76
CA ALA A 80 7.94 18.65 1.03
C ALA A 80 7.01 19.71 0.41
N VAL A 81 5.94 19.26 -0.26
CA VAL A 81 4.96 20.18 -0.85
C VAL A 81 4.15 20.87 0.24
N ASN A 82 3.72 20.15 1.27
CA ASN A 82 2.92 20.68 2.37
C ASN A 82 3.66 21.78 3.14
N ASP A 83 4.94 21.62 3.40
CA ASP A 83 5.76 22.61 4.09
C ASP A 83 5.94 23.88 3.24
N VAL A 84 6.05 23.75 1.92
CA VAL A 84 6.06 24.90 1.01
C VAL A 84 4.69 25.58 0.98
N VAL A 85 3.59 24.83 0.94
CA VAL A 85 2.23 25.37 1.02
C VAL A 85 2.03 26.15 2.33
N LYS A 86 2.40 25.55 3.48
CA LYS A 86 2.39 26.23 4.79
C LYS A 86 3.24 27.51 4.77
N ALA A 87 4.46 27.45 4.21
CA ALA A 87 5.36 28.59 4.17
C ALA A 87 4.87 29.75 3.29
N ILE A 88 4.13 29.47 2.21
CA ILE A 88 3.62 30.47 1.27
C ILE A 88 2.26 31.03 1.73
N PHE A 89 1.33 30.16 2.09
CA PHE A 89 -0.07 30.53 2.30
C PHE A 89 -0.46 30.74 3.75
N LEU A 90 0.28 30.17 4.72
CA LEU A 90 -0.13 30.11 6.14
C LEU A 90 0.71 31.00 7.08
N ARG A 91 1.45 31.98 6.54
CA ARG A 91 2.19 32.92 7.40
C ARG A 91 1.24 33.92 8.06
N GLY A 92 0.97 33.71 9.33
CA GLY A 92 0.11 34.59 10.14
C GLY A 92 -1.39 34.40 9.87
N SER A 93 -1.77 33.25 9.30
CA SER A 93 -3.15 32.86 9.08
C SER A 93 -3.87 32.54 10.39
N SER A 94 -5.19 32.67 10.37
CA SER A 94 -6.04 32.13 11.43
C SER A 94 -6.17 30.59 11.31
N PRO A 95 -6.47 29.86 12.40
CA PRO A 95 -6.67 28.41 12.35
C PRO A 95 -7.74 27.96 11.33
N PHE A 96 -8.74 28.82 11.07
CA PHE A 96 -9.77 28.53 10.08
C PHE A 96 -9.24 28.59 8.64
N GLU A 97 -8.37 29.55 8.34
CA GLU A 97 -7.70 29.64 7.03
C GLU A 97 -6.73 28.47 6.81
N GLU A 98 -6.03 28.02 7.86
CA GLU A 98 -5.17 26.82 7.80
C GLU A 98 -5.96 25.58 7.41
N ILE A 99 -7.15 25.38 8.00
CA ILE A 99 -8.04 24.28 7.65
C ILE A 99 -8.49 24.40 6.19
N GLN A 100 -8.90 25.58 5.74
CA GLN A 100 -9.35 25.80 4.36
C GLN A 100 -8.26 25.48 3.33
N VAL A 101 -7.04 25.98 3.56
CA VAL A 101 -5.89 25.70 2.69
C VAL A 101 -5.55 24.22 2.71
N SER A 102 -5.60 23.58 3.88
CA SER A 102 -5.33 22.14 4.01
C SER A 102 -6.33 21.30 3.21
N PHE A 103 -7.63 21.57 3.32
CA PHE A 103 -8.65 20.88 2.51
C PHE A 103 -8.50 21.16 1.01
N ALA A 104 -8.19 22.40 0.63
CA ALA A 104 -7.92 22.74 -0.76
C ALA A 104 -6.72 21.97 -1.31
N HIS A 105 -5.64 21.85 -0.52
CA HIS A 105 -4.46 21.07 -0.86
C HIS A 105 -4.79 19.58 -1.00
N SER A 106 -5.59 18.99 -0.10
CA SER A 106 -6.05 17.60 -0.24
C SER A 106 -6.88 17.38 -1.51
N LEU A 107 -7.75 18.34 -1.86
CA LEU A 107 -8.56 18.27 -3.09
C LEU A 107 -7.70 18.39 -4.36
N VAL A 108 -6.62 19.16 -4.34
CA VAL A 108 -5.65 19.23 -5.46
C VAL A 108 -5.00 17.87 -5.68
N TRP A 109 -4.55 17.19 -4.62
CA TRP A 109 -3.98 15.85 -4.74
C TRP A 109 -5.01 14.82 -5.19
N PHE A 110 -6.21 14.88 -4.63
CA PHE A 110 -7.30 14.00 -5.02
C PHE A 110 -7.68 14.17 -6.50
N PHE A 111 -7.79 15.41 -7.00
CA PHE A 111 -8.03 15.65 -8.43
C PHE A 111 -6.86 15.21 -9.30
N THR A 112 -5.63 15.43 -8.84
CA THR A 112 -4.42 14.97 -9.53
C THR A 112 -4.41 13.45 -9.67
N LEU A 113 -4.76 12.72 -8.60
CA LEU A 113 -4.95 11.27 -8.63
C LEU A 113 -5.95 10.86 -9.72
N GLN A 114 -7.15 11.44 -9.75
CA GLN A 114 -8.20 11.06 -10.71
C GLN A 114 -7.74 11.28 -12.16
N VAL A 115 -7.20 12.46 -12.47
CA VAL A 115 -6.78 12.82 -13.84
C VAL A 115 -5.52 12.07 -14.26
N PHE A 116 -4.58 11.89 -13.35
CA PHE A 116 -3.31 11.23 -13.65
C PHE A 116 -3.51 9.74 -13.92
N LEU A 117 -4.32 9.04 -13.11
CA LEU A 117 -4.63 7.63 -13.34
C LEU A 117 -5.39 7.43 -14.67
N ALA A 118 -6.32 8.32 -14.99
CA ALA A 118 -7.03 8.31 -16.28
C ALA A 118 -6.08 8.49 -17.49
N THR A 119 -4.99 9.24 -17.28
CA THR A 119 -3.98 9.49 -18.31
C THR A 119 -3.02 8.30 -18.44
N VAL A 120 -2.63 7.68 -17.33
CA VAL A 120 -1.69 6.54 -17.31
C VAL A 120 -2.35 5.26 -17.83
N SER A 121 -3.62 5.03 -17.53
CA SER A 121 -4.39 3.90 -18.09
C SER A 121 -4.56 3.99 -19.60
N ALA A 122 -4.39 5.19 -20.18
CA ALA A 122 -4.75 5.52 -21.55
C ALA A 122 -6.26 5.39 -21.87
N ALA A 123 -7.11 5.29 -20.84
CA ALA A 123 -8.56 5.39 -20.98
C ALA A 123 -8.95 6.74 -21.58
N ILE A 124 -8.30 7.84 -21.14
CA ILE A 124 -8.48 9.15 -21.75
C ILE A 124 -7.36 9.41 -22.76
N THR A 125 -7.72 9.48 -24.05
CA THR A 125 -6.81 9.96 -25.09
C THR A 125 -6.87 11.47 -25.22
N TRP A 126 -5.83 12.14 -24.71
CA TRP A 126 -5.70 13.60 -24.85
C TRP A 126 -5.49 14.01 -26.31
N PRO A 127 -6.04 15.16 -26.77
CA PRO A 127 -5.95 15.59 -28.17
C PRO A 127 -4.54 15.75 -28.73
N TRP A 128 -3.54 15.97 -27.85
CA TRP A 128 -2.13 16.10 -28.20
C TRP A 128 -1.35 14.79 -28.13
N CYS A 129 -1.96 13.71 -27.63
CA CYS A 129 -1.37 12.38 -27.60
C CYS A 129 -1.68 11.63 -28.89
N GLY A 130 -0.71 10.86 -29.40
CA GLY A 130 -0.95 9.91 -30.48
C GLY A 130 -1.89 8.79 -30.02
N LYS A 131 -2.44 8.03 -30.97
CA LYS A 131 -3.24 6.84 -30.62
C LYS A 131 -2.40 5.89 -29.76
N PRO A 132 -2.92 5.40 -28.63
CA PRO A 132 -2.19 4.49 -27.76
C PRO A 132 -1.91 3.19 -28.51
N ASP A 133 -0.68 2.69 -28.38
CA ASP A 133 -0.32 1.35 -28.84
C ASP A 133 -1.12 0.32 -28.02
N ARG A 134 -2.01 -0.45 -28.66
CA ARG A 134 -2.84 -1.48 -27.99
C ARG A 134 -2.26 -2.88 -28.18
N SER A 135 -0.93 -3.00 -28.19
CA SER A 135 -0.25 -4.29 -28.10
C SER A 135 -0.35 -4.86 -26.69
N GLU A 136 -0.44 -6.18 -26.55
CA GLU A 136 -0.56 -6.87 -25.26
C GLU A 136 0.59 -6.52 -24.29
N GLU A 137 1.80 -6.32 -24.83
CA GLU A 137 2.97 -5.88 -24.08
C GLU A 137 2.83 -4.43 -23.57
N ALA A 138 2.27 -3.54 -24.40
CA ALA A 138 2.01 -2.15 -24.01
C ALA A 138 0.91 -2.06 -22.95
N ASP A 139 -0.15 -2.84 -23.08
CA ASP A 139 -1.27 -2.86 -22.12
C ASP A 139 -0.84 -3.46 -20.77
N SER A 140 -0.06 -4.54 -20.80
CA SER A 140 0.55 -5.12 -19.58
C SER A 140 1.43 -4.10 -18.86
N LYS A 141 2.24 -3.33 -19.61
CA LYS A 141 3.07 -2.28 -19.06
C LYS A 141 2.25 -1.12 -18.48
N ARG A 142 1.14 -0.74 -19.13
CA ARG A 142 0.22 0.28 -18.62
C ARG A 142 -0.47 -0.16 -17.34
N ALA A 143 -0.93 -1.41 -17.26
CA ALA A 143 -1.52 -1.94 -16.03
C ALA A 143 -0.53 -1.86 -14.85
N LEU A 144 0.73 -2.21 -15.08
CA LEU A 144 1.80 -2.05 -14.09
C LEU A 144 2.05 -0.60 -13.71
N ASP A 145 2.11 0.31 -14.69
CA ASP A 145 2.30 1.74 -14.45
C ASP A 145 1.11 2.35 -13.72
N LEU A 146 -0.11 1.94 -14.04
CA LEU A 146 -1.33 2.39 -13.38
C LEU A 146 -1.31 2.00 -11.90
N LYS A 147 -1.03 0.73 -11.60
CA LYS A 147 -0.92 0.23 -10.22
C LYS A 147 0.19 0.94 -9.44
N CYS A 148 1.33 1.16 -10.07
CA CYS A 148 2.48 1.89 -9.52
C CYS A 148 2.09 3.31 -9.08
N TRP A 149 1.45 4.06 -9.97
CA TRP A 149 1.07 5.45 -9.69
C TRP A 149 -0.16 5.57 -8.80
N ALA A 150 -1.08 4.62 -8.85
CA ALA A 150 -2.22 4.50 -7.95
C ALA A 150 -1.76 4.44 -6.49
N VAL A 151 -0.79 3.56 -6.19
CA VAL A 151 -0.22 3.43 -4.84
C VAL A 151 0.45 4.72 -4.37
N ILE A 152 1.27 5.36 -5.21
CA ILE A 152 1.98 6.60 -4.82
C ILE A 152 1.00 7.75 -4.58
N LEU A 153 0.12 8.02 -5.56
CA LEU A 153 -0.82 9.14 -5.48
C LEU A 153 -1.90 8.91 -4.41
N GLY A 154 -2.30 7.66 -4.19
CA GLY A 154 -3.21 7.26 -3.12
C GLY A 154 -2.65 7.60 -1.75
N HIS A 155 -1.41 7.19 -1.48
CA HIS A 155 -0.74 7.53 -0.23
C HIS A 155 -0.58 9.05 -0.05
N ILE A 156 -0.09 9.78 -1.06
CA ILE A 156 0.04 11.26 -1.00
C ILE A 156 -1.32 11.90 -0.66
N THR A 157 -2.38 11.48 -1.35
CA THR A 157 -3.75 11.99 -1.14
C THR A 157 -4.25 11.64 0.26
N GLY A 158 -3.94 10.43 0.73
CA GLY A 158 -4.21 9.96 2.09
C GLY A 158 -3.57 10.86 3.15
N PHE A 159 -2.28 11.20 3.03
CA PHE A 159 -1.63 12.11 3.98
C PHE A 159 -2.17 13.53 3.93
N ALA A 160 -2.48 14.01 2.73
CA ALA A 160 -3.11 15.31 2.58
C ALA A 160 -4.47 15.38 3.28
N PHE A 161 -5.28 14.31 3.20
CA PHE A 161 -6.54 14.24 3.94
C PHE A 161 -6.34 14.01 5.44
N ILE A 162 -5.39 13.16 5.87
CA ILE A 162 -5.01 13.02 7.29
C ILE A 162 -4.72 14.39 7.89
N SER A 163 -3.89 15.20 7.23
CA SER A 163 -3.53 16.52 7.74
C SER A 163 -4.72 17.47 7.83
N ALA A 164 -5.57 17.54 6.79
CA ALA A 164 -6.73 18.43 6.78
C ALA A 164 -7.78 18.03 7.83
N TRP A 165 -8.13 16.75 7.88
CA TRP A 165 -9.13 16.24 8.83
C TRP A 165 -8.64 16.26 10.27
N SER A 166 -7.35 15.98 10.49
CA SER A 166 -6.76 16.00 11.84
C SER A 166 -6.72 17.42 12.43
N GLN A 167 -6.40 18.44 11.63
CA GLN A 167 -6.49 19.85 12.05
C GLN A 167 -7.93 20.25 12.40
N LEU A 168 -8.90 19.83 11.58
CA LEU A 168 -10.31 20.08 11.89
C LEU A 168 -10.73 19.37 13.18
N HIS A 169 -10.29 18.14 13.40
CA HIS A 169 -10.58 17.38 14.60
C HIS A 169 -9.98 18.02 15.86
N GLU A 170 -8.78 18.60 15.74
CA GLU A 170 -8.13 19.37 16.81
C GLU A 170 -8.97 20.60 17.19
N VAL A 171 -9.45 21.37 16.22
CA VAL A 171 -10.35 22.52 16.46
C VAL A 171 -11.71 22.10 17.04
N LEU A 172 -12.19 20.90 16.71
CA LEU A 172 -13.40 20.32 17.28
C LEU A 172 -13.16 19.63 18.64
N GLU A 173 -11.99 19.81 19.25
CA GLU A 173 -11.63 19.32 20.59
C GLU A 173 -11.88 17.80 20.77
N GLY A 174 -11.60 17.01 19.74
CA GLY A 174 -11.77 15.55 19.81
C GLY A 174 -13.23 15.08 19.66
N SER A 175 -14.13 15.92 19.16
CA SER A 175 -15.55 15.60 18.98
C SER A 175 -15.79 14.40 18.06
N LEU A 176 -16.62 13.46 18.51
CA LEU A 176 -17.06 12.30 17.72
C LEU A 176 -17.87 12.67 16.47
N LEU A 177 -18.30 13.93 16.31
CA LEU A 177 -18.93 14.41 15.08
C LEU A 177 -18.00 14.35 13.86
N ILE A 178 -16.68 14.30 14.08
CA ILE A 178 -15.70 14.20 12.99
C ILE A 178 -15.92 12.95 12.13
N PHE A 179 -16.30 11.81 12.74
CA PHE A 179 -16.46 10.54 12.03
C PHE A 179 -17.62 10.53 11.03
N PRO A 180 -18.88 10.85 11.42
CA PRO A 180 -19.97 10.91 10.45
C PRO A 180 -19.75 12.03 9.43
N LEU A 181 -19.12 13.14 9.80
CA LEU A 181 -18.80 14.22 8.88
C LEU A 181 -17.81 13.76 7.79
N ALA A 182 -16.66 13.20 8.19
CA ALA A 182 -15.65 12.69 7.27
C ALA A 182 -16.22 11.58 6.39
N TYR A 183 -16.96 10.63 6.97
CA TYR A 183 -17.62 9.57 6.23
C TYR A 183 -18.57 10.12 5.15
N CYS A 184 -19.42 11.08 5.50
CA CYS A 184 -20.34 11.71 4.54
C CYS A 184 -19.63 12.46 3.43
N VAL A 185 -18.55 13.19 3.74
CA VAL A 185 -17.77 13.93 2.75
C VAL A 185 -17.06 12.99 1.78
N PHE A 186 -16.37 11.96 2.27
CA PHE A 186 -15.74 10.96 1.39
C PHE A 186 -16.76 10.22 0.55
N ARG A 187 -17.90 9.78 1.13
CA ARG A 187 -18.99 9.16 0.37
C ARG A 187 -19.51 10.06 -0.75
N LEU A 188 -19.66 11.36 -0.48
CA LEU A 188 -20.09 12.31 -1.49
C LEU A 188 -19.01 12.48 -2.56
N LEU A 189 -17.76 12.69 -2.16
CA LEU A 189 -16.63 12.91 -3.05
C LEU A 189 -16.44 11.73 -4.00
N PHE A 190 -16.43 10.50 -3.47
CA PHE A 190 -16.24 9.28 -4.27
C PHE A 190 -17.42 9.00 -5.20
N LYS A 191 -18.66 9.28 -4.76
CA LYS A 191 -19.82 9.18 -5.66
C LYS A 191 -19.80 10.21 -6.78
N LEU A 192 -19.23 11.39 -6.54
CA LEU A 192 -19.09 12.41 -7.57
C LEU A 192 -18.00 12.01 -8.58
N THR A 193 -16.88 11.44 -8.11
CA THR A 193 -15.82 10.95 -9.01
C THR A 193 -16.23 9.70 -9.76
N GLU A 194 -16.88 8.72 -9.12
CA GLU A 194 -17.48 7.55 -9.75
C GLU A 194 -18.38 7.96 -10.91
N LYS A 195 -19.36 8.84 -10.68
CA LYS A 195 -20.24 9.36 -11.75
C LYS A 195 -19.49 10.11 -12.85
N ALA A 196 -18.44 10.84 -12.49
CA ALA A 196 -17.62 11.54 -13.48
C ALA A 196 -16.81 10.54 -14.33
N ARG A 197 -16.28 9.47 -13.72
CA ARG A 197 -15.58 8.38 -14.41
C ARG A 197 -16.52 7.61 -15.31
N GLU A 198 -17.66 7.15 -14.80
CA GLU A 198 -18.70 6.46 -15.59
C GLU A 198 -19.11 7.30 -16.81
N PHE A 199 -19.32 8.61 -16.63
CA PHE A 199 -19.66 9.50 -17.75
C PHE A 199 -18.55 9.56 -18.80
N VAL A 200 -17.28 9.52 -18.39
CA VAL A 200 -16.12 9.55 -19.30
C VAL A 200 -15.95 8.21 -20.01
N ILE A 201 -16.09 7.10 -19.29
CA ILE A 201 -16.00 5.72 -19.82
C ILE A 201 -17.03 5.53 -20.94
N PHE A 202 -18.30 5.85 -20.69
CA PHE A 202 -19.34 5.64 -21.70
C PHE A 202 -19.44 6.75 -22.77
N ALA A 203 -18.48 7.67 -22.85
CA ALA A 203 -18.59 8.85 -23.72
C ALA A 203 -18.25 8.58 -25.20
N ASP A 204 -17.46 7.56 -25.50
CA ASP A 204 -16.92 7.32 -26.84
C ASP A 204 -17.69 6.24 -27.63
N ASP A 205 -17.72 4.99 -27.17
CA ASP A 205 -18.39 3.86 -27.81
C ASP A 205 -19.60 3.34 -27.01
N GLY A 206 -19.74 3.78 -25.75
CA GLY A 206 -20.84 3.43 -24.87
C GLY A 206 -20.72 2.03 -24.25
N GLU A 207 -19.57 1.37 -24.41
CA GLU A 207 -19.16 0.16 -23.71
C GLU A 207 -18.02 0.50 -22.73
N LYS A 208 -17.59 -0.46 -21.90
CA LYS A 208 -16.46 -0.30 -20.97
C LYS A 208 -15.36 -1.23 -21.44
N ASP A 209 -14.24 -0.67 -21.90
CA ASP A 209 -13.10 -1.46 -22.35
C ASP A 209 -12.18 -1.89 -21.19
N VAL A 210 -11.25 -2.81 -21.44
CA VAL A 210 -10.34 -3.36 -20.42
C VAL A 210 -9.47 -2.29 -19.76
N LEU A 211 -9.07 -1.25 -20.50
CA LEU A 211 -8.25 -0.17 -19.94
C LEU A 211 -9.07 0.76 -19.05
N GLU A 212 -10.33 0.98 -19.42
CA GLU A 212 -11.30 1.72 -18.63
C GLU A 212 -11.70 0.98 -17.36
N GLU A 213 -11.83 -0.34 -17.43
CA GLU A 213 -12.04 -1.22 -16.28
C GLU A 213 -10.88 -1.15 -15.30
N HIS A 214 -9.65 -1.37 -15.77
CA HIS A 214 -8.47 -1.23 -14.93
C HIS A 214 -8.35 0.18 -14.32
N TRP A 215 -8.68 1.24 -15.07
CA TRP A 215 -8.68 2.61 -14.56
C TRP A 215 -9.68 2.80 -13.41
N ASP A 216 -10.91 2.36 -13.62
CA ASP A 216 -12.00 2.52 -12.66
C ASP A 216 -11.70 1.75 -11.36
N GLU A 217 -11.30 0.48 -11.49
CA GLU A 217 -10.91 -0.39 -10.37
C GLU A 217 -9.72 0.18 -9.60
N ALA A 218 -8.61 0.49 -10.28
CA ALA A 218 -7.43 1.04 -9.61
C ALA A 218 -7.74 2.36 -8.90
N THR A 219 -8.61 3.19 -9.47
CA THR A 219 -9.01 4.45 -8.84
C THR A 219 -9.91 4.21 -7.64
N GLU A 220 -10.89 3.31 -7.72
CA GLU A 220 -11.78 2.96 -6.62
C GLU A 220 -11.03 2.31 -5.44
N GLU A 221 -10.12 1.37 -5.70
CA GLU A 221 -9.25 0.80 -4.68
C GLU A 221 -8.42 1.89 -3.98
N THR A 222 -7.88 2.82 -4.76
CA THR A 222 -7.07 3.93 -4.22
C THR A 222 -7.90 4.89 -3.37
N GLU A 223 -9.14 5.19 -3.77
CA GLU A 223 -10.10 5.96 -2.96
C GLU A 223 -10.38 5.29 -1.62
N ASP A 224 -10.49 3.96 -1.62
CA ASP A 224 -10.81 3.17 -0.45
C ASP A 224 -9.64 3.14 0.56
N ASP A 225 -8.41 3.09 0.05
CA ASP A 225 -7.18 3.26 0.86
C ASP A 225 -7.11 4.66 1.49
N VAL A 226 -7.41 5.73 0.73
CA VAL A 226 -7.44 7.11 1.24
C VAL A 226 -8.43 7.24 2.40
N MET A 227 -9.63 6.67 2.24
CA MET A 227 -10.64 6.64 3.29
C MET A 227 -10.17 5.86 4.53
N GLY A 228 -9.62 4.66 4.32
CA GLY A 228 -9.11 3.80 5.40
C GLY A 228 -8.02 4.49 6.22
N LEU A 229 -7.02 5.06 5.54
CA LEU A 229 -5.89 5.77 6.16
C LEU A 229 -6.38 7.00 6.96
N THR A 230 -7.25 7.81 6.37
CA THR A 230 -7.74 9.05 7.02
C THR A 230 -8.61 8.73 8.25
N MET A 231 -9.61 7.87 8.10
CA MET A 231 -10.53 7.56 9.18
C MET A 231 -9.86 6.79 10.33
N SER A 232 -8.94 5.87 10.03
CA SER A 232 -8.16 5.18 11.07
C SER A 232 -7.28 6.13 11.87
N TYR A 233 -6.68 7.13 11.23
CA TYR A 233 -5.90 8.14 11.92
C TYR A 233 -6.77 8.98 12.87
N LEU A 234 -7.97 9.39 12.43
CA LEU A 234 -8.93 10.08 13.30
C LEU A 234 -9.34 9.24 14.52
N VAL A 235 -9.58 7.93 14.32
CA VAL A 235 -9.88 6.99 15.41
C VAL A 235 -8.73 7.01 16.42
N VAL A 236 -7.49 6.88 15.96
CA VAL A 236 -6.32 6.82 16.83
C VAL A 236 -6.08 8.16 17.52
N GLN A 237 -6.30 9.28 16.84
CA GLN A 237 -6.24 10.62 17.43
C GLN A 237 -7.25 10.76 18.58
N THR A 238 -8.50 10.30 18.40
CA THR A 238 -9.51 10.26 19.47
C THR A 238 -9.09 9.33 20.62
N LEU A 239 -8.61 8.12 20.32
CA LEU A 239 -8.17 7.16 21.35
C LEU A 239 -7.01 7.73 22.18
N ARG A 240 -6.07 8.41 21.53
CA ARG A 240 -4.95 9.08 22.18
C ARG A 240 -5.42 10.27 23.01
N PHE A 241 -6.39 11.05 22.54
CA PHE A 241 -7.00 12.11 23.33
C PHE A 241 -7.69 11.56 24.59
N TRP A 242 -8.48 10.48 24.47
CA TRP A 242 -9.16 9.87 25.61
C TRP A 242 -8.22 9.21 26.62
N THR A 243 -7.11 8.64 26.16
CA THR A 243 -6.14 8.00 27.04
C THR A 243 -5.20 9.01 27.72
N THR A 244 -4.78 10.05 27.00
CA THR A 244 -3.78 11.02 27.50
C THR A 244 -4.39 12.28 28.10
N GLY A 245 -5.60 12.65 27.67
CA GLY A 245 -6.25 13.93 27.98
C GLY A 245 -5.76 15.10 27.13
N TYR A 246 -4.85 14.87 26.18
CA TYR A 246 -4.28 15.90 25.30
C TYR A 246 -4.49 15.55 23.84
N MET A 247 -4.91 16.54 23.05
CA MET A 247 -5.17 16.34 21.63
C MET A 247 -3.83 16.28 20.87
N PRO A 248 -3.51 15.18 20.16
CA PRO A 248 -2.36 15.15 19.27
C PRO A 248 -2.59 16.06 18.07
N ASN A 249 -1.54 16.69 17.56
CA ASN A 249 -1.59 17.50 16.34
C ASN A 249 -1.68 16.62 15.08
N ALA A 250 -1.70 17.26 13.90
CA ALA A 250 -1.75 16.57 12.60
C ALA A 250 -0.57 15.63 12.31
N GLU A 251 0.59 15.86 12.92
CA GLU A 251 1.79 15.01 12.82
C GLU A 251 1.79 13.90 13.89
N GLY A 252 0.80 13.89 14.78
CA GLY A 252 0.66 12.90 15.83
C GLY A 252 1.52 13.20 17.06
N SER A 253 2.11 14.38 17.16
CA SER A 253 2.85 14.84 18.34
C SER A 253 1.91 15.38 19.41
N LEU A 254 2.23 15.11 20.68
CA LEU A 254 1.52 15.71 21.82
C LEU A 254 2.01 17.15 22.07
N PRO A 255 1.22 17.99 22.76
CA PRO A 255 1.66 19.32 23.15
C PRO A 255 2.98 19.30 23.93
N GLN A 256 3.78 20.36 23.80
CA GLN A 256 5.12 20.43 24.41
C GLN A 256 5.11 20.08 25.91
N GLY A 257 6.06 19.23 26.30
CA GLY A 257 6.22 18.77 27.69
C GLY A 257 5.18 17.76 28.16
N LYS A 258 4.30 17.27 27.28
CA LYS A 258 3.37 16.17 27.57
C LYS A 258 3.86 14.89 26.92
N SER A 259 3.83 13.80 27.67
CA SER A 259 4.17 12.46 27.17
C SER A 259 3.08 11.46 27.54
N THR A 260 2.99 10.40 26.74
CA THR A 260 2.13 9.25 27.02
C THR A 260 2.84 8.36 28.04
N SER A 261 2.23 8.12 29.21
CA SER A 261 2.79 7.20 30.21
C SER A 261 2.79 5.74 29.71
N ASN A 262 3.65 4.90 30.29
CA ASN A 262 3.73 3.47 29.97
C ASN A 262 2.38 2.73 30.12
N LEU A 263 1.57 3.11 31.11
CA LEU A 263 0.24 2.53 31.28
C LEU A 263 -0.72 2.96 30.17
N GLN A 264 -0.72 4.25 29.80
CA GLN A 264 -1.53 4.76 28.69
C GLN A 264 -1.11 4.12 27.36
N ALA A 265 0.20 3.96 27.13
CA ALA A 265 0.75 3.26 25.98
C ALA A 265 0.28 1.80 25.91
N ALA A 266 0.37 1.07 27.04
CA ALA A 266 -0.13 -0.31 27.13
C ALA A 266 -1.63 -0.40 26.82
N ILE A 267 -2.45 0.50 27.38
CA ILE A 267 -3.89 0.55 27.12
C ILE A 267 -4.17 0.79 25.64
N LEU A 268 -3.47 1.74 25.02
CA LEU A 268 -3.61 2.05 23.60
C LEU A 268 -3.31 0.82 22.73
N MET A 269 -2.20 0.11 23.00
CA MET A 269 -1.84 -1.11 22.28
C MET A 269 -2.85 -2.24 22.47
N ILE A 270 -3.37 -2.43 23.69
CA ILE A 270 -4.39 -3.44 23.98
C ILE A 270 -5.68 -3.12 23.21
N VAL A 271 -6.12 -1.86 23.21
CA VAL A 271 -7.29 -1.43 22.43
C VAL A 271 -7.08 -1.69 20.94
N GLY A 272 -5.89 -1.42 20.41
CA GLY A 272 -5.50 -1.78 19.05
C GLY A 272 -5.67 -3.26 18.72
N ILE A 273 -5.13 -4.13 19.58
CA ILE A 273 -5.24 -5.58 19.41
C ILE A 273 -6.72 -6.02 19.44
N LEU A 274 -7.53 -5.44 20.34
CA LEU A 274 -8.96 -5.72 20.41
C LEU A 274 -9.69 -5.27 19.14
N ILE A 275 -9.32 -4.13 18.54
CA ILE A 275 -9.85 -3.66 17.26
C ILE A 275 -9.50 -4.65 16.13
N ALA A 276 -8.26 -5.12 16.05
CA ALA A 276 -7.85 -6.12 15.06
C ALA A 276 -8.61 -7.45 15.23
N VAL A 277 -8.76 -7.93 16.48
CA VAL A 277 -9.55 -9.13 16.77
C VAL A 277 -11.01 -8.93 16.38
N ALA A 278 -11.60 -7.77 16.67
CA ALA A 278 -12.97 -7.46 16.25
C ALA A 278 -13.11 -7.43 14.73
N SER A 279 -12.16 -6.83 14.01
CA SER A 279 -12.08 -6.82 12.53
C SER A 279 -12.04 -8.24 11.96
N TYR A 280 -11.18 -9.09 12.53
CA TYR A 280 -11.07 -10.50 12.15
C TYR A 280 -12.37 -11.26 12.41
N MET A 281 -12.94 -11.15 13.61
CA MET A 281 -14.19 -11.82 13.98
C MET A 281 -15.35 -11.39 13.08
N ARG A 282 -15.45 -10.09 12.78
CA ARG A 282 -16.43 -9.54 11.83
C ARG A 282 -16.27 -10.18 10.45
N THR A 283 -15.06 -10.15 9.91
CA THR A 283 -14.76 -10.64 8.55
C THR A 283 -14.99 -12.14 8.39
N VAL A 284 -14.73 -12.93 9.43
CA VAL A 284 -14.85 -14.39 9.39
C VAL A 284 -16.27 -14.88 9.67
N TYR A 285 -16.95 -14.31 10.67
CA TYR A 285 -18.19 -14.86 11.21
C TYR A 285 -19.46 -14.10 10.80
N PHE A 286 -19.36 -12.89 10.23
CA PHE A 286 -20.50 -12.08 9.80
C PHE A 286 -20.51 -11.90 8.28
N PRO A 287 -20.84 -12.96 7.53
CA PRO A 287 -20.67 -13.00 6.08
C PRO A 287 -21.64 -12.13 5.30
N ASP A 288 -22.81 -11.87 5.87
CA ASP A 288 -23.88 -11.12 5.21
C ASP A 288 -23.54 -9.63 5.09
N TRP A 289 -22.51 -9.17 5.79
CA TRP A 289 -22.02 -7.80 5.68
C TRP A 289 -20.86 -7.70 4.69
N HIS A 290 -21.22 -7.60 3.42
CA HIS A 290 -20.32 -7.44 2.27
C HIS A 290 -20.44 -6.05 1.61
N GLY A 291 -19.57 -5.79 0.63
CA GLY A 291 -19.51 -4.55 -0.14
C GLY A 291 -18.59 -3.47 0.45
N ARG A 292 -18.55 -2.32 -0.23
CA ARG A 292 -17.58 -1.24 0.02
C ARG A 292 -17.52 -0.75 1.48
N ASN A 293 -18.67 -0.62 2.15
CA ASN A 293 -18.71 -0.22 3.57
C ASN A 293 -18.07 -1.24 4.52
N ALA A 294 -18.23 -2.54 4.23
CA ALA A 294 -17.60 -3.60 5.02
C ALA A 294 -16.07 -3.60 4.83
N MET A 295 -15.63 -3.31 3.60
CA MET A 295 -14.21 -3.14 3.28
C MET A 295 -13.61 -1.91 3.99
N TRP A 296 -14.27 -0.76 3.95
CA TRP A 296 -13.80 0.43 4.66
C TRP A 296 -13.68 0.22 6.16
N LEU A 297 -14.67 -0.43 6.78
CA LEU A 297 -14.59 -0.74 8.21
C LEU A 297 -13.38 -1.63 8.52
N ARG A 298 -13.09 -2.62 7.66
CA ARG A 298 -11.92 -3.47 7.80
C ARG A 298 -10.62 -2.64 7.69
N LEU A 299 -10.46 -1.83 6.63
CA LEU A 299 -9.30 -0.96 6.46
C LEU A 299 -9.11 -0.01 7.66
N ILE A 300 -10.19 0.60 8.14
CA ILE A 300 -10.16 1.48 9.31
C ILE A 300 -9.66 0.74 10.54
N CYS A 301 -10.17 -0.47 10.80
CA CYS A 301 -9.74 -1.26 11.95
C CYS A 301 -8.28 -1.74 11.83
N ASP A 302 -7.89 -2.24 10.65
CA ASP A 302 -6.57 -2.82 10.42
C ASP A 302 -5.49 -1.72 10.53
N PHE A 303 -5.72 -0.53 9.96
CA PHE A 303 -4.82 0.62 10.14
C PHE A 303 -4.87 1.19 11.56
N SER A 304 -6.03 1.25 12.22
CA SER A 304 -6.12 1.72 13.61
C SER A 304 -5.29 0.85 14.55
N PHE A 305 -5.33 -0.47 14.35
CA PHE A 305 -4.44 -1.40 15.03
C PHE A 305 -2.97 -1.04 14.82
N SER A 306 -2.53 -0.89 13.57
CA SER A 306 -1.16 -0.51 13.25
C SER A 306 -0.73 0.78 13.95
N TRP A 307 -1.51 1.85 13.85
CA TRP A 307 -1.22 3.14 14.47
C TRP A 307 -1.10 3.05 15.99
N THR A 308 -2.02 2.35 16.66
CA THR A 308 -1.98 2.20 18.13
C THR A 308 -0.73 1.45 18.61
N ILE A 309 -0.27 0.45 17.85
CA ILE A 309 0.99 -0.24 18.15
C ILE A 309 2.18 0.70 17.95
N MET A 310 2.21 1.46 16.85
CA MET A 310 3.26 2.43 16.56
C MET A 310 3.45 3.42 17.71
N PHE A 311 2.38 4.15 18.06
CA PHE A 311 2.41 5.18 19.09
C PHE A 311 2.62 4.58 20.49
N GLY A 312 2.18 3.34 20.72
CA GLY A 312 2.48 2.61 21.94
C GLY A 312 3.97 2.31 22.11
N ILE A 313 4.61 1.75 21.08
CA ILE A 313 6.05 1.47 21.06
C ILE A 313 6.85 2.76 21.21
N ASP A 314 6.52 3.80 20.44
CA ASP A 314 7.17 5.12 20.51
C ASP A 314 7.09 5.73 21.92
N ALA A 315 5.94 5.61 22.59
CA ALA A 315 5.76 6.07 23.96
C ALA A 315 6.61 5.28 24.97
N PHE A 316 6.68 3.95 24.85
CA PHE A 316 7.54 3.13 25.71
C PHE A 316 9.01 3.51 25.56
N LEU A 317 9.48 3.64 24.32
CA LEU A 317 10.87 4.01 24.05
C LEU A 317 11.19 5.41 24.56
N THR A 318 10.28 6.37 24.35
CA THR A 318 10.42 7.73 24.88
C THR A 318 10.55 7.73 26.40
N ASN A 319 9.70 6.97 27.11
CA ASN A 319 9.76 6.89 28.58
C ASN A 319 10.99 6.11 29.09
N SER A 320 11.53 5.19 28.30
CA SER A 320 12.79 4.49 28.59
C SER A 320 14.04 5.34 28.27
N GLY A 321 13.84 6.56 27.77
CA GLY A 321 14.93 7.45 27.37
C GLY A 321 15.46 7.18 25.97
N LEU A 322 14.99 6.14 25.26
CA LEU A 322 15.48 5.70 23.94
C LEU A 322 14.70 6.28 22.74
N GLY A 323 13.63 7.04 22.99
CA GLY A 323 12.77 7.58 21.92
C GLY A 323 13.29 8.89 21.31
N GLY A 324 12.68 9.31 20.20
CA GLY A 324 13.08 10.50 19.43
C GLY A 324 13.06 11.80 20.24
N ALA A 325 12.18 11.92 21.24
CA ALA A 325 12.14 13.09 22.11
C ALA A 325 13.41 13.28 22.96
N VAL A 326 14.25 12.24 23.12
CA VAL A 326 15.49 12.27 23.92
C VAL A 326 16.73 12.17 23.02
N PHE A 327 16.71 11.29 22.02
CA PHE A 327 17.85 11.02 21.14
C PHE A 327 17.72 11.62 19.72
N GLY A 328 16.72 12.46 19.47
CA GLY A 328 16.46 13.04 18.14
C GLY A 328 16.27 11.96 17.07
N VAL A 329 16.84 12.18 15.90
CA VAL A 329 16.82 11.23 14.76
C VAL A 329 17.22 9.81 15.16
N VAL A 330 18.21 9.65 16.04
CA VAL A 330 18.69 8.32 16.46
C VAL A 330 17.58 7.57 17.21
N GLY A 331 16.80 8.26 18.04
CA GLY A 331 15.68 7.67 18.77
C GLY A 331 14.55 7.24 17.83
N ASP A 332 14.25 8.03 16.80
CA ASP A 332 13.25 7.65 15.78
C ASP A 332 13.72 6.42 14.98
N VAL A 333 15.00 6.35 14.61
CA VAL A 333 15.59 5.17 13.93
C VAL A 333 15.51 3.91 14.81
N ILE A 334 15.74 4.05 16.13
CA ILE A 334 15.58 2.95 17.08
C ILE A 334 14.11 2.48 17.10
N THR A 335 13.16 3.43 17.17
CA THR A 335 11.72 3.13 17.08
C THR A 335 11.40 2.37 15.79
N ALA A 336 11.87 2.87 14.64
CA ALA A 336 11.67 2.23 13.34
C ALA A 336 12.22 0.80 13.29
N CYS A 337 13.43 0.57 13.81
CA CYS A 337 14.02 -0.76 13.90
C CYS A 337 13.18 -1.72 14.76
N ILE A 338 12.74 -1.27 15.94
CA ILE A 338 11.96 -2.09 16.87
C ILE A 338 10.58 -2.42 16.30
N VAL A 339 9.90 -1.43 15.71
CA VAL A 339 8.63 -1.63 15.00
C VAL A 339 8.81 -2.62 13.86
N THR A 340 9.89 -2.51 13.08
CA THR A 340 10.20 -3.41 11.97
C THR A 340 10.38 -4.85 12.46
N VAL A 341 11.20 -5.07 13.49
CA VAL A 341 11.42 -6.42 14.06
C VAL A 341 10.12 -7.02 14.60
N TRP A 342 9.33 -6.22 15.33
CA TRP A 342 8.04 -6.66 15.87
C TRP A 342 7.06 -7.00 14.74
N ALA A 343 6.92 -6.14 13.73
CA ALA A 343 6.02 -6.34 12.60
C ALA A 343 6.42 -7.58 11.80
N PHE A 344 7.71 -7.79 11.49
CA PHE A 344 8.17 -9.00 10.81
C PHE A 344 7.91 -10.27 11.62
N ALA A 345 8.05 -10.22 12.96
CA ALA A 345 7.72 -11.36 13.80
C ALA A 345 6.23 -11.72 13.68
N VAL A 346 5.33 -10.73 13.74
CA VAL A 346 3.88 -10.95 13.59
C VAL A 346 3.53 -11.41 12.16
N ILE A 347 4.10 -10.77 11.13
CA ILE A 347 3.93 -11.15 9.73
C ILE A 347 4.34 -12.60 9.53
N TYR A 348 5.50 -13.02 10.06
CA TYR A 348 5.96 -14.41 9.94
C TYR A 348 4.96 -15.42 10.51
N PHE A 349 4.35 -15.14 11.67
CA PHE A 349 3.34 -16.03 12.24
C PHE A 349 2.04 -16.02 11.44
N LEU A 350 1.57 -14.84 11.00
CA LEU A 350 0.35 -14.72 10.21
C LEU A 350 0.49 -15.35 8.83
N ASP A 351 1.64 -15.19 8.18
CA ASP A 351 1.95 -15.75 6.86
C ASP A 351 1.92 -17.28 6.89
N LYS A 352 2.50 -17.88 7.94
CA LYS A 352 2.42 -19.33 8.16
C LYS A 352 0.98 -19.81 8.30
N GLU A 353 0.13 -19.08 9.03
CA GLU A 353 -1.29 -19.44 9.18
C GLU A 353 -2.08 -19.21 7.88
N VAL A 354 -1.71 -18.18 7.09
CA VAL A 354 -2.26 -17.91 5.76
C VAL A 354 -1.97 -19.06 4.80
N ASP A 355 -0.74 -19.57 4.77
CA ASP A 355 -0.35 -20.70 3.92
C ASP A 355 -1.09 -21.99 4.30
N LEU A 356 -1.18 -22.29 5.60
CA LEU A 356 -1.96 -23.44 6.09
C LEU A 356 -3.45 -23.32 5.69
N THR A 357 -3.99 -22.10 5.79
CA THR A 357 -5.38 -21.81 5.42
C THR A 357 -5.60 -21.95 3.91
N MET A 358 -4.64 -21.51 3.09
CA MET A 358 -4.68 -21.63 1.64
C MET A 358 -4.63 -23.08 1.18
N HIS A 359 -3.76 -23.91 1.75
CA HIS A 359 -3.74 -25.34 1.43
C HIS A 359 -5.06 -26.03 1.78
N ALA A 360 -5.61 -25.74 2.97
CA ALA A 360 -6.90 -26.27 3.38
C ALA A 360 -8.05 -25.76 2.48
N GLU A 361 -8.01 -24.51 2.05
CA GLU A 361 -8.97 -23.92 1.11
C GLU A 361 -8.99 -24.70 -0.21
N THR A 362 -7.82 -24.90 -0.83
CA THR A 362 -7.68 -25.61 -2.12
C THR A 362 -8.16 -27.05 -2.05
N GLU A 363 -7.80 -27.79 -0.99
CA GLU A 363 -8.26 -29.17 -0.79
C GLU A 363 -9.78 -29.25 -0.61
N LEU A 364 -10.37 -28.34 0.17
CA LEU A 364 -11.80 -28.29 0.42
C LEU A 364 -12.60 -27.83 -0.80
N ALA A 365 -12.06 -26.91 -1.60
CA ALA A 365 -12.69 -26.40 -2.82
C ALA A 365 -12.80 -27.46 -3.92
N ALA A 366 -11.87 -28.42 -3.97
CA ALA A 366 -11.91 -29.55 -4.90
C ALA A 366 -13.04 -30.57 -4.58
N SER A 367 -13.60 -30.54 -3.37
CA SER A 367 -14.66 -31.45 -2.96
C SER A 367 -16.04 -30.99 -3.46
N PRO A 368 -16.86 -31.86 -4.07
CA PRO A 368 -18.22 -31.52 -4.49
C PRO A 368 -19.22 -31.41 -3.32
N SER A 369 -18.78 -31.70 -2.09
CA SER A 369 -19.62 -31.64 -0.89
C SER A 369 -19.97 -30.20 -0.52
N LYS A 370 -21.27 -29.88 -0.41
CA LYS A 370 -21.75 -28.57 0.06
C LYS A 370 -21.16 -28.16 1.42
N LYS A 371 -20.89 -29.13 2.31
CA LYS A 371 -20.26 -28.85 3.61
C LYS A 371 -18.80 -28.45 3.47
N ASP A 372 -18.08 -29.06 2.54
CA ASP A 372 -16.66 -28.74 2.30
C ASP A 372 -16.53 -27.41 1.57
N GLN A 373 -17.44 -27.11 0.63
CA GLN A 373 -17.54 -25.78 0.01
C GLN A 373 -17.82 -24.67 1.03
N ALA A 374 -18.69 -24.92 2.02
CA ALA A 374 -18.93 -23.97 3.10
C ALA A 374 -17.68 -23.75 3.96
N LYS A 375 -16.88 -24.79 4.22
CA LYS A 375 -15.60 -24.67 4.92
C LYS A 375 -14.55 -23.96 4.07
N ALA A 376 -14.48 -24.22 2.76
CA ALA A 376 -13.56 -23.53 1.85
C ALA A 376 -13.82 -22.02 1.87
N ARG A 377 -15.09 -21.59 1.80
CA ARG A 377 -15.48 -20.17 1.95
C ARG A 377 -15.06 -19.58 3.29
N LEU A 378 -15.14 -20.35 4.38
CA LEU A 378 -14.66 -19.90 5.70
C LEU A 378 -13.14 -19.72 5.71
N GLN A 379 -12.38 -20.65 5.11
CA GLN A 379 -10.92 -20.52 4.99
C GLN A 379 -10.53 -19.31 4.13
N LYS A 380 -11.22 -19.09 3.00
CA LYS A 380 -11.03 -17.89 2.17
C LYS A 380 -11.16 -16.60 2.98
N ARG A 381 -12.20 -16.49 3.82
CA ARG A 381 -12.42 -15.31 4.67
C ARG A 381 -11.35 -15.12 5.74
N LYS A 382 -10.88 -16.20 6.37
CA LYS A 382 -9.77 -16.14 7.33
C LYS A 382 -8.48 -15.66 6.67
N ARG A 383 -8.18 -16.22 5.49
CA ARG A 383 -7.03 -15.83 4.66
C ARG A 383 -7.08 -14.35 4.30
N ALA A 384 -8.23 -13.89 3.81
CA ALA A 384 -8.46 -12.48 3.51
C ALA A 384 -8.21 -11.60 4.73
N ALA A 385 -8.82 -11.90 5.89
CA ALA A 385 -8.64 -11.13 7.12
C ALA A 385 -7.17 -11.05 7.56
N MET A 386 -6.44 -12.17 7.57
CA MET A 386 -5.02 -12.20 7.96
C MET A 386 -4.13 -11.40 7.00
N ARG A 387 -4.40 -11.46 5.70
CA ARG A 387 -3.69 -10.66 4.69
C ARG A 387 -3.90 -9.16 4.86
N GLY A 388 -5.10 -8.73 5.26
CA GLY A 388 -5.37 -7.33 5.63
C GLY A 388 -4.47 -6.85 6.75
N THR A 389 -4.34 -7.65 7.82
CA THR A 389 -3.43 -7.36 8.92
C THR A 389 -1.98 -7.32 8.48
N ILE A 390 -1.52 -8.24 7.63
CA ILE A 390 -0.16 -8.23 7.08
C ILE A 390 0.11 -6.94 6.28
N LEU A 391 -0.84 -6.52 5.44
CA LEU A 391 -0.73 -5.28 4.68
C LEU A 391 -0.64 -4.06 5.62
N ALA A 392 -1.51 -3.99 6.63
CA ALA A 392 -1.49 -2.91 7.61
C ALA A 392 -0.17 -2.86 8.42
N LEU A 393 0.44 -4.01 8.71
CA LEU A 393 1.76 -4.10 9.34
C LEU A 393 2.88 -3.65 8.40
N GLY A 394 2.78 -3.91 7.10
CA GLY A 394 3.70 -3.35 6.10
C GLY A 394 3.64 -1.83 6.06
N VAL A 395 2.42 -1.27 6.12
CA VAL A 395 2.19 0.18 6.19
C VAL A 395 2.79 0.79 7.48
N LEU A 396 2.62 0.11 8.61
CA LEU A 396 3.21 0.49 9.90
C LEU A 396 4.73 0.64 9.84
N ILE A 397 5.42 -0.30 9.18
CA ILE A 397 6.88 -0.23 8.99
C ILE A 397 7.24 1.05 8.23
N GLY A 398 6.52 1.33 7.14
CA GLY A 398 6.67 2.56 6.36
C GLY A 398 6.60 3.83 7.21
N PHE A 399 5.61 3.92 8.10
CA PHE A 399 5.44 5.09 8.99
C PHE A 399 6.52 5.27 10.03
N ALA A 400 6.99 4.17 10.63
CA ALA A 400 8.04 4.29 11.63
C ALA A 400 9.35 4.81 11.01
N TRP A 401 9.67 4.38 9.78
CA TRP A 401 10.81 4.88 9.03
C TRP A 401 10.62 6.32 8.55
N GLU A 402 9.42 6.65 8.07
CA GLU A 402 9.08 8.00 7.64
C GLU A 402 9.37 9.05 8.72
N LYS A 403 8.90 8.85 9.96
CA LYS A 403 9.21 9.73 11.09
C LYS A 403 10.71 9.96 11.28
N SER A 404 11.52 8.91 11.11
CA SER A 404 12.99 9.02 11.24
C SER A 404 13.61 9.89 10.15
N PHE A 405 13.09 9.80 8.93
CA PHE A 405 13.56 10.58 7.80
C PHE A 405 13.08 12.03 7.86
N ASP A 406 11.85 12.28 8.30
CA ASP A 406 11.31 13.62 8.49
C ASP A 406 12.19 14.40 9.49
N THR A 407 12.43 13.84 10.69
CA THR A 407 13.34 14.44 11.68
C THR A 407 14.75 14.69 11.10
N ALA A 408 15.28 13.77 10.28
CA ALA A 408 16.60 13.92 9.68
C ALA A 408 16.66 15.04 8.61
N VAL A 409 15.62 15.15 7.79
CA VAL A 409 15.48 16.18 6.76
C VAL A 409 15.29 17.55 7.42
N ASP A 410 14.52 17.61 8.51
CA ASP A 410 14.27 18.80 9.32
C ASP A 410 15.55 19.34 9.93
N ASP A 411 16.27 18.49 10.67
CA ASP A 411 17.56 18.84 11.27
C ASP A 411 18.58 19.34 10.23
N THR A 412 18.56 18.76 9.03
CA THR A 412 19.45 19.15 7.93
C THR A 412 19.03 20.50 7.33
N ALA A 413 17.74 20.69 7.08
CA ALA A 413 17.20 21.90 6.49
C ALA A 413 17.35 23.13 7.41
N GLU A 414 17.21 22.95 8.73
CA GLU A 414 17.43 24.01 9.70
C GLU A 414 18.89 24.49 9.72
N LYS A 415 19.85 23.55 9.67
CA LYS A 415 21.29 23.86 9.66
C LYS A 415 21.76 24.56 8.39
N GLU A 416 21.16 24.22 7.25
CA GLU A 416 21.52 24.78 5.93
C GLU A 416 20.66 25.99 5.51
N SER A 417 19.87 26.54 6.44
CA SER A 417 18.93 27.66 6.20
C SER A 417 19.56 29.00 5.80
N LYS A 418 20.88 29.08 5.68
CA LYS A 418 21.61 30.31 5.34
C LYS A 418 21.30 30.84 3.94
N PHE A 419 21.01 29.95 2.98
CA PHE A 419 20.83 30.31 1.57
C PHE A 419 19.37 30.27 1.10
N MET A 420 18.52 29.54 1.82
CA MET A 420 17.16 29.23 1.39
C MET A 420 16.29 28.93 2.63
N PRO A 421 15.00 29.31 2.67
CA PRO A 421 14.14 28.97 3.80
C PRO A 421 14.08 27.45 4.01
N PRO A 422 14.03 26.95 5.26
CA PRO A 422 14.07 25.52 5.56
C PRO A 422 13.09 24.69 4.72
N SER A 423 11.83 25.14 4.57
CA SER A 423 10.80 24.44 3.78
C SER A 423 11.22 24.15 2.34
N PHE A 424 11.97 25.06 1.71
CA PHE A 424 12.46 24.84 0.35
C PHE A 424 13.69 23.93 0.31
N VAL A 425 14.56 23.97 1.34
CA VAL A 425 15.68 23.03 1.47
C VAL A 425 15.15 21.61 1.65
N LYS A 426 14.15 21.42 2.51
CA LYS A 426 13.44 20.14 2.66
C LYS A 426 12.89 19.65 1.34
N MET A 427 12.21 20.53 0.58
CA MET A 427 11.68 20.18 -0.75
C MET A 427 12.78 19.73 -1.72
N VAL A 428 13.92 20.40 -1.76
CA VAL A 428 15.05 20.00 -2.61
C VAL A 428 15.59 18.63 -2.20
N LEU A 429 15.79 18.39 -0.90
CA LEU A 429 16.26 17.09 -0.39
C LEU A 429 15.27 15.96 -0.71
N ALA A 430 13.98 16.20 -0.47
CA ALA A 430 12.90 15.28 -0.78
C ALA A 430 12.86 14.92 -2.28
N MET A 431 12.94 15.92 -3.16
CA MET A 431 12.94 15.68 -4.61
C MET A 431 14.19 14.94 -5.08
N LEU A 432 15.37 15.26 -4.52
CA LEU A 432 16.60 14.52 -4.82
C LEU A 432 16.47 13.04 -4.44
N LEU A 433 15.98 12.75 -3.23
CA LEU A 433 15.76 11.37 -2.80
C LEU A 433 14.70 10.67 -3.65
N ALA A 434 13.56 11.32 -3.92
CA ALA A 434 12.50 10.76 -4.77
C ALA A 434 13.02 10.44 -6.18
N THR A 435 13.87 11.29 -6.77
CA THR A 435 14.44 11.05 -8.11
C THR A 435 15.40 9.86 -8.17
N VAL A 436 15.97 9.45 -7.04
CA VAL A 436 16.83 8.26 -6.95
C VAL A 436 16.00 7.02 -6.64
N VAL A 437 15.08 7.12 -5.69
CA VAL A 437 14.33 5.98 -5.15
C VAL A 437 13.19 5.54 -6.08
N LEU A 438 12.42 6.48 -6.63
CA LEU A 438 11.24 6.18 -7.44
C LEU A 438 11.58 5.39 -8.73
N PRO A 439 12.63 5.73 -9.51
CA PRO A 439 13.01 4.93 -10.67
C PRO A 439 13.46 3.52 -10.30
N ALA A 440 14.22 3.38 -9.20
CA ALA A 440 14.68 2.08 -8.73
C ALA A 440 13.50 1.18 -8.30
N TRP A 441 12.53 1.77 -7.59
CA TRP A 441 11.31 1.09 -7.19
C TRP A 441 10.48 0.63 -8.39
N ARG A 442 10.23 1.54 -9.35
CA ARG A 442 9.42 1.25 -10.54
C ARG A 442 10.06 0.23 -11.48
N TRP A 443 11.38 0.27 -11.67
CA TRP A 443 12.04 -0.56 -12.68
C TRP A 443 12.55 -1.91 -12.16
N TYR A 444 12.85 -2.03 -10.87
CA TYR A 444 13.46 -3.25 -10.33
C TYR A 444 12.60 -3.92 -9.26
N ILE A 445 12.00 -3.15 -8.36
CA ILE A 445 11.32 -3.71 -7.19
C ILE A 445 9.91 -4.16 -7.56
N LEU A 446 9.11 -3.27 -8.14
CA LEU A 446 7.73 -3.56 -8.49
C LEU A 446 7.60 -4.71 -9.51
N PRO A 447 8.38 -4.75 -10.61
CA PRO A 447 8.32 -5.86 -11.56
C PRO A 447 8.72 -7.20 -10.93
N GLU A 448 9.63 -7.19 -9.96
CA GLU A 448 10.05 -8.41 -9.26
C GLU A 448 8.92 -8.97 -8.36
N VAL A 449 8.19 -8.09 -7.66
CA VAL A 449 6.99 -8.49 -6.91
C VAL A 449 5.96 -9.12 -7.85
N VAL A 450 5.73 -8.52 -9.02
CA VAL A 450 4.79 -9.05 -10.02
C VAL A 450 5.26 -10.39 -10.55
N ARG A 451 6.54 -10.51 -10.92
CA ARG A 451 7.16 -11.73 -11.45
C ARG A 451 7.04 -12.91 -10.49
N LEU A 452 7.18 -12.65 -9.20
CA LEU A 452 7.03 -13.66 -8.15
C LEU A 452 5.56 -13.96 -7.82
N GLY A 453 4.61 -13.33 -8.50
CA GLY A 453 3.17 -13.51 -8.27
C GLY A 453 2.68 -12.82 -7.00
N GLY A 454 3.39 -11.80 -6.53
CA GLY A 454 3.03 -11.07 -5.32
C GLY A 454 1.68 -10.35 -5.43
N PHE A 455 1.31 -9.88 -6.61
CA PHE A 455 0.01 -9.27 -6.85
C PHE A 455 -1.01 -10.20 -7.49
N SER A 456 -0.58 -11.36 -7.99
CA SER A 456 -1.48 -12.41 -8.45
C SER A 456 -1.94 -13.21 -7.23
N ASP A 457 -2.99 -12.74 -6.58
CA ASP A 457 -4.03 -13.65 -6.16
C ASP A 457 -5.12 -13.62 -7.23
N PRO A 458 -5.03 -14.47 -8.28
CA PRO A 458 -6.09 -14.61 -9.29
C PRO A 458 -7.44 -14.98 -8.64
N MET A 459 -7.42 -15.46 -7.39
CA MET A 459 -8.58 -15.89 -6.64
C MET A 459 -9.41 -14.77 -5.99
N ASP A 460 -8.97 -13.52 -5.98
CA ASP A 460 -9.83 -12.41 -5.54
C ASP A 460 -10.64 -11.87 -6.73
N GLU A 461 -10.00 -11.64 -7.87
CA GLU A 461 -10.66 -11.25 -9.14
C GLU A 461 -11.51 -12.40 -9.73
N GLU A 462 -10.97 -13.60 -9.98
CA GLU A 462 -11.74 -14.70 -10.61
C GLU A 462 -12.83 -15.29 -9.70
N ALA A 463 -12.68 -15.21 -8.38
CA ALA A 463 -13.69 -15.75 -7.47
C ALA A 463 -14.81 -14.75 -7.16
N GLU A 464 -14.56 -13.44 -7.25
CA GLU A 464 -15.64 -12.46 -7.28
C GLU A 464 -16.41 -12.58 -8.60
N GLU A 465 -15.70 -12.68 -9.73
CA GLU A 465 -16.31 -12.89 -11.05
C GLU A 465 -17.07 -14.24 -11.15
N ALA A 466 -16.54 -15.33 -10.57
CA ALA A 466 -17.21 -16.64 -10.55
C ALA A 466 -18.39 -16.69 -9.56
N VAL A 467 -18.36 -15.91 -8.48
CA VAL A 467 -19.49 -15.78 -7.55
C VAL A 467 -20.59 -14.93 -8.20
N GLU A 468 -20.24 -13.84 -8.89
CA GLU A 468 -21.18 -12.96 -9.59
C GLU A 468 -21.84 -13.66 -10.79
N LYS A 469 -21.05 -14.40 -11.60
CA LYS A 469 -21.58 -15.23 -12.71
C LYS A 469 -22.45 -16.40 -12.20
N ALA A 470 -22.14 -16.97 -11.02
CA ALA A 470 -22.97 -17.99 -10.39
C ALA A 470 -24.29 -17.44 -9.82
N GLU A 471 -24.30 -16.21 -9.31
CA GLU A 471 -25.51 -15.51 -8.85
C GLU A 471 -26.44 -15.12 -10.02
N GLN A 472 -25.89 -14.88 -11.21
CA GLN A 472 -26.65 -14.62 -12.45
C GLN A 472 -27.13 -15.90 -13.16
N GLY A 473 -26.89 -17.10 -12.60
CA GLY A 473 -27.38 -18.37 -13.14
C GLY A 473 -26.60 -18.89 -14.35
N TYR A 474 -25.42 -18.35 -14.63
CA TYR A 474 -24.52 -18.86 -15.67
C TYR A 474 -23.75 -20.08 -15.13
N SER A 475 -23.88 -21.23 -15.80
CA SER A 475 -23.03 -22.40 -15.53
C SER A 475 -21.84 -22.38 -16.49
N PRO A 476 -20.61 -22.11 -16.01
CA PRO A 476 -19.44 -22.19 -16.87
C PRO A 476 -19.16 -23.66 -17.23
N PRO A 477 -18.64 -23.94 -18.44
CA PRO A 477 -18.12 -25.26 -18.76
C PRO A 477 -16.96 -25.59 -17.81
N VAL A 478 -16.95 -26.79 -17.26
CA VAL A 478 -15.91 -27.28 -16.36
C VAL A 478 -14.57 -27.29 -17.10
N LEU A 479 -13.76 -26.25 -16.89
CA LEU A 479 -12.36 -26.22 -17.27
C LEU A 479 -11.53 -26.38 -16.00
N ALA A 480 -11.04 -27.60 -15.81
CA ALA A 480 -9.94 -27.87 -14.89
C ALA A 480 -8.66 -27.27 -15.50
N GLU A 481 -8.36 -26.01 -15.19
CA GLU A 481 -7.04 -25.42 -15.43
C GLU A 481 -6.39 -25.04 -14.09
N THR A 482 -5.62 -25.99 -13.58
CA THR A 482 -4.81 -25.87 -12.37
C THR A 482 -3.57 -25.02 -12.66
N VAL A 483 -3.24 -24.13 -11.73
CA VAL A 483 -1.96 -23.41 -11.56
C VAL A 483 -0.75 -24.20 -12.10
N MET A 484 -0.05 -23.65 -13.09
CA MET A 484 0.96 -24.35 -13.88
C MET A 484 2.40 -23.97 -13.46
N LEU A 485 3.19 -24.98 -13.06
CA LEU A 485 4.64 -24.84 -12.77
C LEU A 485 5.45 -24.57 -14.06
N PRO A 486 6.65 -23.94 -13.99
CA PRO A 486 7.44 -23.53 -15.16
C PRO A 486 7.71 -24.64 -16.20
N GLU A 487 7.89 -25.89 -15.77
CA GLU A 487 8.08 -27.05 -16.68
C GLU A 487 6.89 -27.31 -17.61
N THR A 488 5.68 -26.91 -17.22
CA THR A 488 4.47 -27.09 -18.02
C THR A 488 4.27 -25.99 -19.07
N MET A 489 4.91 -24.83 -18.88
CA MET A 489 4.90 -23.72 -19.84
C MET A 489 5.75 -24.05 -21.08
N GLU A 490 6.92 -24.66 -20.90
CA GLU A 490 7.77 -25.12 -22.00
C GLU A 490 7.08 -26.22 -22.84
N LEU A 491 6.40 -27.14 -22.19
CA LEU A 491 5.61 -28.19 -22.85
C LEU A 491 4.48 -27.60 -23.71
N ARG A 492 3.75 -26.60 -23.19
CA ARG A 492 2.72 -25.90 -23.98
C ARG A 492 3.31 -25.05 -25.10
N LEU A 493 4.48 -24.45 -24.91
CA LEU A 493 5.16 -23.69 -25.97
C LEU A 493 5.55 -24.60 -27.13
N GLN A 494 6.02 -25.81 -26.84
CA GLN A 494 6.29 -26.84 -27.85
C GLN A 494 5.01 -27.34 -28.53
N GLU A 495 3.91 -27.47 -27.79
CA GLU A 495 2.62 -27.91 -28.33
C GLU A 495 1.97 -26.83 -29.22
N GLN A 496 2.08 -25.56 -28.83
CA GLN A 496 1.68 -24.39 -29.62
C GLN A 496 2.51 -24.29 -30.91
N GLN A 497 3.83 -24.47 -30.83
CA GLN A 497 4.70 -24.48 -32.02
C GLN A 497 4.30 -25.58 -33.01
N LYS A 498 4.02 -26.81 -32.54
CA LYS A 498 3.52 -27.89 -33.39
C LYS A 498 2.18 -27.58 -34.04
N ARG A 499 1.30 -26.89 -33.30
CA ARG A 499 -0.02 -26.49 -33.80
C ARG A 499 0.08 -25.41 -34.88
N ILE A 500 1.02 -24.47 -34.73
CA ILE A 500 1.34 -23.46 -35.74
C ILE A 500 1.88 -24.13 -37.02
N GLU A 501 2.82 -25.09 -36.89
CA GLU A 501 3.33 -25.84 -38.04
C GLU A 501 2.23 -26.61 -38.78
N GLN A 502 1.30 -27.24 -38.06
CA GLN A 502 0.14 -27.92 -38.67
C GLN A 502 -0.76 -26.95 -39.44
N LEU A 503 -1.05 -25.78 -38.86
CA LEU A 503 -1.90 -24.77 -39.49
C LEU A 503 -1.24 -24.16 -40.73
N GLU A 504 0.09 -23.98 -40.73
CA GLU A 504 0.81 -23.54 -41.92
C GLU A 504 0.75 -24.57 -43.06
N LEU A 505 0.79 -25.86 -42.70
CA LEU A 505 0.68 -26.96 -43.67
C LEU A 505 -0.73 -27.02 -44.27
N GLU A 506 -1.77 -26.93 -43.44
CA GLU A 506 -3.17 -26.91 -43.86
C GLU A 506 -3.49 -25.67 -44.71
N LYS A 507 -2.95 -24.50 -44.34
CA LYS A 507 -3.03 -23.27 -45.16
C LYS A 507 -2.39 -23.46 -46.53
N GLY A 508 -1.27 -24.17 -46.61
CA GLY A 508 -0.62 -24.52 -47.87
C GLY A 508 -1.51 -25.39 -48.77
N GLU A 509 -2.16 -26.41 -48.20
CA GLU A 509 -3.09 -27.29 -48.91
C GLU A 509 -4.31 -26.54 -49.42
N LEU A 510 -4.93 -25.70 -48.57
CA LEU A 510 -6.07 -24.87 -48.95
C LEU A 510 -5.70 -23.90 -50.08
N THR A 511 -4.51 -23.30 -50.03
CA THR A 511 -4.03 -22.38 -51.07
C THR A 511 -3.88 -23.12 -52.41
N ALA A 512 -3.36 -24.35 -52.39
CA ALA A 512 -3.25 -25.19 -53.59
C ALA A 512 -4.63 -25.63 -54.14
N GLU A 513 -5.61 -25.84 -53.26
CA GLU A 513 -6.99 -26.14 -53.66
C GLU A 513 -7.70 -24.93 -54.29
N VAL A 514 -7.54 -23.74 -53.70
CA VAL A 514 -8.06 -22.48 -54.27
C VAL A 514 -7.49 -22.21 -55.66
N VAL A 515 -6.19 -22.45 -55.87
CA VAL A 515 -5.54 -22.32 -57.20
C VAL A 515 -6.13 -23.32 -58.20
N ARG A 516 -6.37 -24.58 -57.78
CA ARG A 516 -7.01 -25.59 -58.63
C ARG A 516 -8.43 -25.20 -59.01
N LEU A 517 -9.22 -24.71 -58.05
CA LEU A 517 -10.59 -24.28 -58.28
C LEU A 517 -10.64 -23.07 -59.21
N ARG A 518 -9.75 -22.08 -59.04
CA ARG A 518 -9.62 -20.94 -59.96
C ARG A 518 -9.38 -21.39 -61.39
N LYS A 519 -8.42 -22.31 -61.60
CA LYS A 519 -8.11 -22.84 -62.92
C LYS A 519 -9.30 -23.55 -63.56
N ARG A 520 -10.11 -24.24 -62.76
CA ARG A 520 -11.31 -24.96 -63.19
C ARG A 520 -12.48 -24.02 -63.52
N VAL A 521 -12.58 -22.89 -62.83
CA VAL A 521 -13.51 -21.80 -63.18
C VAL A 521 -13.08 -21.15 -64.50
N ASP A 522 -11.80 -20.83 -64.66
CA ASP A 522 -11.26 -20.25 -65.91
C ASP A 522 -11.42 -21.19 -67.13
N GLU A 523 -11.51 -22.50 -66.92
CA GLU A 523 -11.80 -23.50 -67.95
C GLU A 523 -13.29 -23.62 -68.28
N LEU A 524 -14.19 -23.25 -67.36
CA LEU A 524 -15.65 -23.23 -67.57
C LEU A 524 -16.13 -21.92 -68.21
N ASP A 525 -15.37 -20.83 -68.03
CA ASP A 525 -15.65 -19.52 -68.63
C ASP A 525 -15.16 -19.39 -70.09
N ARG A 526 -14.47 -20.41 -70.63
CA ARG A 526 -14.07 -20.51 -72.05
C ARG A 526 -14.96 -21.49 -72.80
#